data_AF-A0A0Q8UAE3-F1
#
_entry.id   AF-A0A0Q8UAE3-F1
#
_cell.length_a   1.000
_cell.length_b   1.000
_cell.length_c   1.000
_cell.angle_alpha   90.00
_cell.angle_beta   90.00
_cell.angle_gamma   90.00
#
_symmetry.space_group_name_H-M   'P 1'
#
loop_
_entity.id
_entity.type
_entity.pdbx_description
1 polymer ?
#
loop_
_entity_poly.entity_id
_entity_poly.type
_entity_poly.pdbx_seq_one_letter_code
_entity_poly.pdbx_strand_id
1 'polypeptide(L)'
;MRRLLIPAAIALLALSGATAAAQTLPTDKHAPPHLLKYWRSHGPGSTLGIDASETAPGAYPAAPAMFVHGVYGGKLPAPQADLLRRRLDVVFKALMSQPSLADIHGASLDVAINISRAQTEEEGVLPVTANLTFRAKRILKDDPKTIQKNGRYVTPWLEGAVLEVMLNPYDFIARRSVVAAAPPQGRLQALNAGTTMALFVSDKPQPAEFDSHALARALAHDSSWLGGPGNRPILVRVSGARHENLAAWDKRTPTTEPLGRLIAAVYMTDWEKVQRDVAAVR
;
A
#
# COMPACT_ATOMS: atom_id res chain seq x y z
N MET A 1 38.62 -60.01 -13.28
CA MET A 1 37.20 -59.60 -13.21
C MET A 1 36.78 -59.44 -11.75
N ARG A 2 36.84 -58.23 -11.18
CA ARG A 2 36.18 -57.86 -9.92
C ARG A 2 35.72 -56.41 -10.08
N ARG A 3 34.40 -56.22 -10.04
CA ARG A 3 33.71 -54.94 -10.27
C ARG A 3 33.81 -54.07 -9.02
N LEU A 4 34.30 -52.84 -9.16
CA LEU A 4 34.23 -51.78 -8.15
C LEU A 4 32.87 -51.09 -8.28
N LEU A 5 32.02 -51.22 -7.25
CA LEU A 5 30.80 -50.44 -7.09
C LEU A 5 31.16 -49.14 -6.36
N ILE A 6 30.96 -48.01 -7.03
CA ILE A 6 31.04 -46.66 -6.46
C ILE A 6 29.63 -46.32 -5.93
N PRO A 7 29.44 -46.03 -4.63
CA PRO A 7 28.18 -45.46 -4.18
C PRO A 7 28.20 -43.95 -4.44
N ALA A 8 27.34 -43.50 -5.35
CA ALA A 8 27.02 -42.09 -5.55
C ALA A 8 26.15 -41.60 -4.38
N ALA A 9 26.74 -40.79 -3.49
CA ALA A 9 25.99 -40.07 -2.47
C ALA A 9 25.36 -38.82 -3.11
N ILE A 10 24.05 -38.89 -3.39
CA ILE A 10 23.24 -37.73 -3.78
C ILE A 10 22.96 -36.94 -2.50
N ALA A 11 23.68 -35.83 -2.31
CA ALA A 11 23.36 -34.85 -1.28
C ALA A 11 22.16 -34.02 -1.74
N LEU A 12 20.98 -34.30 -1.18
CA LEU A 12 19.83 -33.39 -1.25
C LEU A 12 20.15 -32.15 -0.40
N LEU A 13 20.60 -31.08 -1.05
CA LEU A 13 20.57 -29.74 -0.49
C LEU A 13 19.11 -29.27 -0.42
N ALA A 14 18.49 -29.48 0.73
CA ALA A 14 17.26 -28.80 1.10
C ALA A 14 17.58 -27.30 1.22
N LEU A 15 17.25 -26.54 0.18
CA LEU A 15 17.13 -25.08 0.23
C LEU A 15 15.99 -24.75 1.20
N SER A 16 16.32 -24.66 2.49
CA SER A 16 15.48 -23.98 3.46
C SER A 16 15.46 -22.51 3.06
N GLY A 17 14.44 -22.13 2.30
CA GLY A 17 14.09 -20.75 2.08
C GLY A 17 13.82 -20.14 3.45
N ALA A 18 14.82 -19.44 3.98
CA ALA A 18 14.65 -18.54 5.10
C ALA A 18 13.59 -17.51 4.67
N THR A 19 12.34 -17.76 5.06
CA THR A 19 11.32 -16.74 5.10
C THR A 19 11.87 -15.69 6.03
N ALA A 20 12.40 -14.61 5.46
CA ALA A 20 12.69 -13.40 6.22
C ALA A 20 11.39 -13.06 6.94
N ALA A 21 11.35 -13.33 8.23
CA ALA A 21 10.25 -12.90 9.07
C ALA A 21 10.17 -11.39 8.86
N ALA A 22 9.09 -10.94 8.22
CA ALA A 22 8.81 -9.54 8.05
C ALA A 22 8.94 -8.92 9.44
N GLN A 23 9.96 -8.07 9.65
CA GLN A 23 10.09 -7.34 10.90
C GLN A 23 8.85 -6.49 10.99
N THR A 24 7.95 -6.92 11.86
CA THR A 24 6.69 -6.23 12.08
C THR A 24 7.03 -4.98 12.84
N LEU A 25 6.58 -3.85 12.27
CA LEU A 25 6.84 -2.52 12.81
C LEU A 25 6.63 -2.50 14.33
N PRO A 26 7.52 -1.89 15.11
CA PRO A 26 7.27 -1.57 16.52
C PRO A 26 6.14 -0.52 16.72
N THR A 27 5.23 -0.35 15.76
CA THR A 27 4.06 0.55 15.81
C THR A 27 2.84 -0.11 16.45
N ASP A 28 3.06 -1.07 17.36
CA ASP A 28 2.07 -1.95 17.98
C ASP A 28 0.91 -1.21 18.68
N LYS A 29 1.09 0.08 19.04
CA LYS A 29 -0.01 0.88 19.62
C LYS A 29 -1.10 1.26 18.60
N HIS A 30 -0.75 1.37 17.32
CA HIS A 30 -1.66 1.82 16.25
C HIS A 30 -2.07 0.72 15.28
N ALA A 31 -1.30 -0.37 15.18
CA ALA A 31 -1.74 -1.54 14.45
C ALA A 31 -2.87 -2.25 15.24
N PRO A 32 -4.06 -2.49 14.65
CA PRO A 32 -5.12 -3.21 15.38
C PRO A 32 -4.72 -4.68 15.59
N PRO A 33 -4.44 -5.14 16.83
CA PRO A 33 -3.80 -6.43 17.04
C PRO A 33 -4.66 -7.62 16.60
N HIS A 34 -5.99 -7.48 16.65
CA HIS A 34 -6.92 -8.52 16.22
C HIS A 34 -6.85 -8.76 14.71
N LEU A 35 -6.66 -7.70 13.91
CA LEU A 35 -6.48 -7.81 12.45
C LEU A 35 -5.20 -8.58 12.14
N LEU A 36 -4.10 -8.19 12.77
CA LEU A 36 -2.79 -8.82 12.55
C LEU A 36 -2.78 -10.27 13.02
N LYS A 37 -3.34 -10.56 14.19
CA LYS A 37 -3.44 -11.92 14.72
C LYS A 37 -4.18 -12.82 13.74
N TYR A 38 -5.34 -12.37 13.24
CA TYR A 38 -6.13 -13.15 12.29
C TYR A 38 -5.37 -13.38 10.98
N TRP A 39 -4.88 -12.33 10.32
CA TRP A 39 -4.28 -12.46 8.99
C TRP A 39 -2.91 -13.15 9.00
N ARG A 40 -2.22 -13.22 10.14
CA ARG A 40 -1.02 -14.05 10.30
C ARG A 40 -1.33 -15.54 10.43
N SER A 41 -2.51 -15.91 10.93
CA SER A 41 -2.90 -17.31 11.11
C SER A 41 -3.83 -17.84 10.01
N HIS A 42 -4.18 -17.00 9.03
CA HIS A 42 -5.13 -17.34 7.98
C HIS A 42 -4.54 -17.04 6.59
N GLY A 43 -4.76 -17.95 5.65
CA GLY A 43 -4.27 -17.81 4.27
C GLY A 43 -5.11 -16.85 3.43
N PRO A 44 -4.69 -16.59 2.17
CA PRO A 44 -5.52 -15.92 1.17
C PRO A 44 -6.91 -16.56 1.04
N GLY A 45 -7.93 -15.78 0.69
CA GLY A 45 -9.31 -16.25 0.57
C GLY A 45 -10.10 -16.33 1.87
N SER A 46 -9.42 -16.23 3.02
CA SER A 46 -10.09 -16.37 4.31
C SER A 46 -11.17 -15.31 4.54
N THR A 47 -12.28 -15.74 5.12
CA THR A 47 -13.44 -14.89 5.46
C THR A 47 -14.03 -15.34 6.80
N LEU A 48 -14.65 -14.40 7.52
CA LEU A 48 -15.48 -14.69 8.70
C LEU A 48 -16.95 -14.88 8.29
N GLY A 49 -17.24 -14.74 7.00
CA GLY A 49 -18.58 -14.56 6.51
C GLY A 49 -19.44 -15.80 6.60
N ILE A 50 -20.74 -15.55 6.75
CA ILE A 50 -21.78 -16.58 6.84
C ILE A 50 -22.69 -16.59 5.61
N ASP A 51 -22.65 -15.54 4.79
CA ASP A 51 -23.48 -15.41 3.61
C ASP A 51 -22.67 -15.54 2.30
N ALA A 52 -23.42 -15.70 1.21
CA ALA A 52 -22.84 -15.92 -0.11
C ALA A 52 -22.04 -14.72 -0.63
N SER A 53 -22.33 -13.50 -0.16
CA SER A 53 -21.62 -12.27 -0.55
C SER A 53 -20.25 -12.21 0.11
N GLU A 54 -20.18 -12.47 1.42
CA GLU A 54 -18.94 -12.42 2.22
C GLU A 54 -17.95 -13.55 1.88
N THR A 55 -18.44 -14.67 1.33
CA THR A 55 -17.61 -15.76 0.81
C THR A 55 -17.38 -15.68 -0.70
N ALA A 56 -17.90 -14.66 -1.38
CA ALA A 56 -17.76 -14.56 -2.83
C ALA A 56 -16.32 -14.20 -3.21
N PRO A 57 -15.70 -14.88 -4.19
CA PRO A 57 -14.37 -14.53 -4.65
C PRO A 57 -14.43 -13.18 -5.38
N GLY A 58 -13.66 -12.20 -4.92
CA GLY A 58 -13.65 -10.86 -5.47
C GLY A 58 -12.74 -10.70 -6.67
N ALA A 59 -13.13 -9.81 -7.58
CA ALA A 59 -12.29 -9.40 -8.69
C ALA A 59 -11.16 -8.47 -8.19
N TYR A 60 -9.96 -8.63 -8.73
CA TYR A 60 -8.84 -7.73 -8.56
C TYR A 60 -7.97 -7.76 -9.83
N PRO A 61 -7.29 -6.67 -10.18
CA PRO A 61 -6.52 -6.60 -11.41
C PRO A 61 -5.16 -7.32 -11.25
N ALA A 62 -4.63 -7.84 -12.36
CA ALA A 62 -3.27 -8.39 -12.40
C ALA A 62 -2.18 -7.29 -12.37
N ALA A 63 -2.52 -6.08 -12.81
CA ALA A 63 -1.67 -4.90 -12.75
C ALA A 63 -2.53 -3.64 -12.58
N PRO A 64 -2.04 -2.58 -11.91
CA PRO A 64 -2.77 -1.33 -11.78
C PRO A 64 -3.06 -0.67 -13.14
N ALA A 65 -4.25 -0.09 -13.30
CA ALA A 65 -4.51 0.83 -14.40
C ALA A 65 -3.66 2.10 -14.25
N MET A 66 -3.16 2.68 -15.33
CA MET A 66 -2.25 3.83 -15.26
C MET A 66 -2.86 5.07 -15.92
N PHE A 67 -2.79 6.20 -15.21
CA PHE A 67 -3.29 7.50 -15.65
C PHE A 67 -2.21 8.57 -15.43
N VAL A 68 -1.86 9.30 -16.49
CA VAL A 68 -0.89 10.41 -16.45
C VAL A 68 -1.60 11.70 -16.79
N HIS A 69 -1.66 12.60 -15.82
CA HIS A 69 -2.39 13.86 -15.90
C HIS A 69 -1.45 15.01 -16.28
N GLY A 70 -1.86 15.84 -17.24
CA GLY A 70 -1.05 16.96 -17.77
C GLY A 70 -1.53 18.36 -17.37
N VAL A 71 -2.29 18.47 -16.27
CA VAL A 71 -3.04 19.69 -15.90
C VAL A 71 -2.12 20.89 -15.61
N TYR A 72 -0.92 20.66 -15.08
CA TYR A 72 0.03 21.72 -14.70
C TYR A 72 1.40 21.47 -15.36
N GLY A 73 1.95 22.45 -16.06
CA GLY A 73 3.29 22.35 -16.68
C GLY A 73 3.42 21.30 -17.80
N GLY A 74 2.30 20.83 -18.34
CA GLY A 74 2.26 19.86 -19.44
C GLY A 74 2.40 18.39 -19.02
N LYS A 75 2.42 17.49 -20.00
CA LYS A 75 2.54 16.05 -19.77
C LYS A 75 3.94 15.70 -19.25
N LEU A 76 4.00 14.82 -18.24
CA LEU A 76 5.27 14.25 -17.79
C LEU A 76 5.91 13.44 -18.94
N PRO A 77 7.23 13.56 -19.17
CA PRO A 77 7.93 12.73 -20.15
C PRO A 77 7.68 11.23 -19.93
N ALA A 78 7.45 10.49 -21.01
CA ALA A 78 7.11 9.06 -20.94
C ALA A 78 8.13 8.22 -20.14
N PRO A 79 9.47 8.42 -20.25
CA PRO A 79 10.43 7.67 -19.45
C PRO A 79 10.30 7.92 -17.94
N GLN A 80 9.95 9.14 -17.53
CA GLN A 80 9.73 9.50 -16.13
C GLN A 80 8.45 8.87 -15.60
N ALA A 81 7.37 8.89 -16.40
CA ALA A 81 6.12 8.23 -16.05
C ALA A 81 6.29 6.71 -15.92
N ASP A 82 7.06 6.08 -16.83
CA ASP A 82 7.35 4.64 -16.77
C ASP A 82 8.22 4.28 -15.56
N LEU A 83 9.22 5.09 -15.21
CA LEU A 83 10.01 4.88 -14.00
C LEU A 83 9.13 4.85 -12.74
N LEU A 84 8.23 5.83 -12.61
CA LEU A 84 7.29 5.89 -11.48
C LEU A 84 6.30 4.72 -11.49
N ARG A 85 5.82 4.29 -12.66
CA ARG A 85 4.99 3.09 -12.81
C ARG A 85 5.74 1.84 -12.31
N ARG A 86 6.97 1.61 -12.76
CA ARG A 86 7.79 0.45 -12.33
C ARG A 86 8.09 0.48 -10.83
N ARG A 87 8.28 1.66 -10.26
CA ARG A 87 8.42 1.87 -8.81
C ARG A 87 7.15 1.51 -8.05
N LEU A 88 5.99 1.97 -8.49
CA LEU A 88 4.70 1.63 -7.87
C LEU A 88 4.30 0.15 -8.10
N ASP A 89 4.79 -0.50 -9.16
CA ASP A 89 4.59 -1.94 -9.37
C ASP A 89 5.27 -2.79 -8.28
N VAL A 90 6.41 -2.35 -7.74
CA VAL A 90 7.04 -2.98 -6.56
C VAL A 90 6.11 -2.91 -5.34
N VAL A 91 5.53 -1.73 -5.10
CA VAL A 91 4.57 -1.51 -4.00
C VAL A 91 3.32 -2.38 -4.20
N PHE A 92 2.77 -2.39 -5.41
CA PHE A 92 1.60 -3.19 -5.77
C PHE A 92 1.84 -4.67 -5.47
N LYS A 93 2.97 -5.23 -5.91
CA LYS A 93 3.35 -6.63 -5.65
C LYS A 93 3.52 -6.92 -4.16
N ALA A 94 4.11 -6.01 -3.39
CA ALA A 94 4.29 -6.17 -1.95
C ALA A 94 2.97 -6.15 -1.17
N LEU A 95 1.99 -5.35 -1.62
CA LEU A 95 0.65 -5.34 -1.04
C LEU A 95 -0.18 -6.55 -1.47
N MET A 96 -0.13 -6.91 -2.75
CA MET A 96 -0.87 -8.07 -3.29
C MET A 96 -0.30 -9.42 -2.81
N SER A 97 0.90 -9.45 -2.22
CA SER A 97 1.41 -10.65 -1.56
C SER A 97 0.87 -10.84 -0.13
N GLN A 98 0.19 -9.84 0.43
CA GLN A 98 -0.38 -9.94 1.76
C GLN A 98 -1.61 -10.87 1.76
N PRO A 99 -1.76 -11.79 2.73
CA PRO A 99 -2.90 -12.71 2.78
C PRO A 99 -4.27 -12.02 2.76
N SER A 100 -4.35 -10.80 3.29
CA SER A 100 -5.59 -10.02 3.31
C SER A 100 -6.06 -9.56 1.91
N LEU A 101 -5.18 -9.55 0.90
CA LEU A 101 -5.44 -9.07 -0.47
C LEU A 101 -5.19 -10.10 -1.59
N ALA A 102 -4.29 -11.07 -1.41
CA ALA A 102 -3.78 -11.96 -2.46
C ALA A 102 -4.86 -12.81 -3.18
N ASP A 103 -5.91 -13.20 -2.45
CA ASP A 103 -7.14 -13.78 -2.99
C ASP A 103 -8.30 -13.23 -2.17
N ILE A 104 -8.77 -12.04 -2.52
CA ILE A 104 -9.77 -11.33 -1.71
C ILE A 104 -11.16 -11.98 -1.89
N HIS A 105 -11.84 -12.27 -0.77
CA HIS A 105 -13.22 -12.77 -0.73
C HIS A 105 -14.09 -11.80 0.08
N GLY A 106 -15.37 -11.67 -0.29
CA GLY A 106 -16.30 -10.69 0.31
C GLY A 106 -16.11 -9.25 -0.16
N ALA A 107 -15.03 -8.98 -0.87
CA ALA A 107 -14.70 -7.67 -1.41
C ALA A 107 -13.94 -7.81 -2.73
N SER A 108 -13.98 -6.78 -3.56
CA SER A 108 -13.25 -6.63 -4.82
C SER A 108 -12.28 -5.46 -4.74
N LEU A 109 -11.24 -5.46 -5.56
CA LEU A 109 -10.24 -4.39 -5.64
C LEU A 109 -10.28 -3.74 -7.01
N ASP A 110 -10.36 -2.41 -7.00
CA ASP A 110 -10.00 -1.55 -8.13
C ASP A 110 -8.68 -0.86 -7.80
N VAL A 111 -7.71 -0.91 -8.72
CA VAL A 111 -6.34 -0.45 -8.45
C VAL A 111 -5.83 0.42 -9.59
N ALA A 112 -5.40 1.62 -9.26
CA ALA A 112 -4.95 2.61 -10.23
C ALA A 112 -3.69 3.35 -9.77
N ILE A 113 -2.84 3.68 -10.73
CA ILE A 113 -1.70 4.60 -10.60
C ILE A 113 -2.11 5.92 -11.23
N ASN A 114 -2.02 7.00 -10.45
CA ASN A 114 -2.20 8.37 -10.92
C ASN A 114 -0.89 9.11 -10.80
N ILE A 115 -0.38 9.63 -11.91
CA ILE A 115 0.83 10.45 -11.95
C ILE A 115 0.43 11.85 -12.38
N SER A 116 0.88 12.86 -11.63
CA SER A 116 0.55 14.25 -11.92
C SER A 116 1.65 15.18 -11.44
N ARG A 117 1.58 16.43 -11.88
CA ARG A 117 2.30 17.55 -11.26
C ARG A 117 1.35 18.25 -10.30
N ALA A 118 1.81 18.56 -9.10
CA ALA A 118 1.02 19.33 -8.15
C ALA A 118 1.39 20.81 -8.24
N GLN A 119 0.39 21.69 -8.11
CA GLN A 119 0.63 23.12 -7.99
C GLN A 119 1.16 23.45 -6.59
N THR A 120 2.12 24.36 -6.52
CA THR A 120 2.65 24.89 -5.26
C THR A 120 2.36 26.39 -5.13
N GLU A 121 2.63 26.95 -3.95
CA GLU A 121 2.57 28.39 -3.72
C GLU A 121 3.72 29.14 -4.42
N GLU A 122 4.81 28.45 -4.72
CA GLU A 122 5.97 29.03 -5.42
C GLU A 122 5.75 28.94 -6.94
N GLU A 123 5.87 30.08 -7.61
CA GLU A 123 5.68 30.17 -9.05
C GLU A 123 6.69 29.29 -9.81
N GLY A 124 6.19 28.49 -10.75
CA GLY A 124 7.02 27.60 -11.57
C GLY A 124 7.47 26.29 -10.90
N VAL A 125 7.25 26.12 -9.60
CA VAL A 125 7.57 24.88 -8.89
C VAL A 125 6.40 23.90 -8.99
N LEU A 126 6.65 22.77 -9.66
CA LEU A 126 5.64 21.76 -10.00
C LEU A 126 6.15 20.34 -9.68
N PRO A 127 6.17 19.94 -8.39
CA PRO A 127 6.62 18.61 -7.97
C PRO A 127 5.77 17.53 -8.66
N VAL A 128 6.44 16.47 -9.07
CA VAL A 128 5.78 15.28 -9.62
C VAL A 128 5.38 14.38 -8.47
N THR A 129 4.10 14.03 -8.44
CA THR A 129 3.51 13.10 -7.47
C THR A 129 3.03 11.85 -8.20
N ALA A 130 3.13 10.70 -7.55
CA ALA A 130 2.62 9.44 -8.09
C ALA A 130 1.92 8.63 -7.00
N ASN A 131 0.64 8.32 -7.21
CA ASN A 131 -0.22 7.69 -6.22
C ASN A 131 -0.72 6.34 -6.75
N LEU A 132 -0.44 5.27 -6.02
CA LEU A 132 -1.09 3.96 -6.20
C LEU A 132 -2.28 3.89 -5.25
N THR A 133 -3.48 3.82 -5.80
CA THR A 133 -4.75 3.77 -5.07
C THR A 133 -5.37 2.39 -5.21
N PHE A 134 -5.66 1.73 -4.10
CA PHE A 134 -6.53 0.57 -3.99
C PHE A 134 -7.89 1.02 -3.47
N ARG A 135 -8.96 0.60 -4.12
CA ARG A 135 -10.35 0.77 -3.68
C ARG A 135 -10.94 -0.59 -3.43
N ALA A 136 -11.15 -0.94 -2.16
CA ALA A 136 -11.74 -2.18 -1.73
C ALA A 136 -13.25 -2.00 -1.55
N LYS A 137 -14.04 -2.65 -2.41
CA LYS A 137 -15.51 -2.54 -2.46
C LYS A 137 -16.13 -3.84 -2.00
N ARG A 138 -17.15 -3.78 -1.14
CA ARG A 138 -17.93 -4.98 -0.78
C ARG A 138 -18.55 -5.62 -2.01
N ILE A 139 -18.77 -6.93 -1.95
CA ILE A 139 -19.56 -7.66 -2.94
C ILE A 139 -20.98 -7.77 -2.40
N LEU A 140 -21.98 -7.50 -3.22
CA LEU A 140 -23.40 -7.68 -2.88
C LEU A 140 -24.03 -8.64 -3.88
N LYS A 141 -24.04 -9.95 -3.61
CA LYS A 141 -24.52 -10.94 -4.60
C LYS A 141 -26.01 -10.81 -4.93
N ASP A 142 -26.79 -10.27 -4.02
CA ASP A 142 -28.23 -10.05 -4.23
C ASP A 142 -28.50 -8.75 -5.01
N ASP A 143 -27.48 -7.92 -5.25
CA ASP A 143 -27.62 -6.73 -6.08
C ASP A 143 -27.49 -7.08 -7.58
N PRO A 144 -28.51 -6.79 -8.40
CA PRO A 144 -28.48 -7.06 -9.84
C PRO A 144 -27.38 -6.30 -10.60
N LYS A 145 -26.78 -5.26 -10.00
CA LYS A 145 -25.63 -4.52 -10.57
C LYS A 145 -24.27 -5.13 -10.21
N THR A 146 -24.25 -6.19 -9.41
CA THR A 146 -23.03 -6.97 -9.16
C THR A 146 -22.73 -7.85 -10.37
N ILE A 147 -21.52 -7.71 -10.90
CA ILE A 147 -21.08 -8.37 -12.11
C ILE A 147 -20.18 -9.54 -11.74
N GLN A 148 -20.41 -10.70 -12.35
CA GLN A 148 -19.48 -11.81 -12.32
C GLN A 148 -18.65 -11.85 -13.61
N LYS A 149 -17.32 -11.88 -13.49
CA LYS A 149 -16.38 -12.03 -14.59
C LYS A 149 -15.32 -13.05 -14.22
N ASN A 150 -15.16 -14.09 -15.04
CA ASN A 150 -14.19 -15.17 -14.84
C ASN A 150 -14.29 -15.81 -13.44
N GLY A 151 -15.51 -16.06 -12.97
CA GLY A 151 -15.76 -16.66 -11.66
C GLY A 151 -15.63 -15.70 -10.47
N ARG A 152 -15.19 -14.45 -10.67
CA ARG A 152 -15.01 -13.44 -9.61
C ARG A 152 -16.05 -12.33 -9.70
N TYR A 153 -16.38 -11.72 -8.57
CA TYR A 153 -17.44 -10.73 -8.44
C TYR A 153 -16.92 -9.31 -8.20
N VAL A 154 -17.66 -8.33 -8.69
CA VAL A 154 -17.44 -6.90 -8.43
C VAL A 154 -18.78 -6.19 -8.35
N THR A 155 -18.91 -5.25 -7.42
CA THR A 155 -20.06 -4.34 -7.33
C THR A 155 -19.56 -2.93 -7.68
N PRO A 156 -19.58 -2.53 -8.97
CA PRO A 156 -18.75 -1.43 -9.46
C PRO A 156 -19.11 -0.06 -8.89
N TRP A 157 -20.39 0.15 -8.62
CA TRP A 157 -20.94 1.45 -8.21
C TRP A 157 -20.74 1.76 -6.72
N LEU A 158 -20.37 0.76 -5.90
CA LEU A 158 -20.10 1.01 -4.49
C LEU A 158 -18.85 1.86 -4.32
N GLU A 159 -18.95 2.82 -3.41
CA GLU A 159 -17.79 3.40 -2.77
C GLU A 159 -17.14 2.33 -1.87
N GLY A 160 -15.82 2.41 -1.73
CA GLY A 160 -15.04 1.41 -1.01
C GLY A 160 -14.05 2.07 -0.06
N ALA A 161 -13.52 1.26 0.84
CA ALA A 161 -12.35 1.66 1.61
C ALA A 161 -11.17 1.90 0.66
N VAL A 162 -10.37 2.90 0.96
CA VAL A 162 -9.28 3.38 0.11
C VAL A 162 -7.96 3.19 0.83
N LEU A 163 -7.00 2.61 0.13
CA LEU A 163 -5.60 2.59 0.51
C LEU A 163 -4.81 3.33 -0.56
N GLU A 164 -3.93 4.23 -0.16
CA GLU A 164 -3.09 4.98 -1.09
C GLU A 164 -1.64 4.95 -0.66
N VAL A 165 -0.77 4.71 -1.64
CA VAL A 165 0.68 4.83 -1.49
C VAL A 165 1.18 5.90 -2.44
N MET A 166 1.83 6.91 -1.89
CA MET A 166 2.24 8.13 -2.59
C MET A 166 3.76 8.21 -2.65
N LEU A 167 4.32 8.33 -3.85
CA LEU A 167 5.70 8.75 -4.08
C LEU A 167 5.70 10.28 -4.24
N ASN A 168 6.53 10.96 -3.43
CA ASN A 168 6.47 12.39 -3.21
C ASN A 168 5.07 12.84 -2.74
N PRO A 169 4.76 12.71 -1.43
CA PRO A 169 3.44 13.02 -0.89
C PRO A 169 3.20 14.52 -0.68
N TYR A 170 3.83 15.40 -1.49
CA TYR A 170 3.70 16.86 -1.39
C TYR A 170 2.24 17.29 -1.24
N ASP A 171 1.37 16.84 -2.15
CA ASP A 171 -0.03 17.30 -2.20
C ASP A 171 -0.79 16.94 -0.91
N PHE A 172 -0.50 15.78 -0.32
CA PHE A 172 -1.10 15.35 0.93
C PHE A 172 -0.58 16.16 2.12
N ILE A 173 0.74 16.39 2.20
CA ILE A 173 1.38 17.10 3.31
C ILE A 173 1.07 18.60 3.27
N ALA A 174 1.06 19.21 2.08
CA ALA A 174 0.87 20.66 1.91
C ALA A 174 -0.59 21.09 2.13
N ARG A 175 -1.56 20.28 1.72
CA ARG A 175 -2.99 20.68 1.71
C ARG A 175 -3.77 20.24 2.94
N ARG A 176 -3.18 19.43 3.83
CA ARG A 176 -3.87 18.89 5.00
C ARG A 176 -3.16 19.27 6.27
N SER A 177 -3.94 19.43 7.35
CA SER A 177 -3.41 19.49 8.70
C SER A 177 -2.92 18.10 9.11
N VAL A 178 -1.68 17.80 8.76
CA VAL A 178 -1.01 16.54 9.07
C VAL A 178 -0.19 16.73 10.34
N VAL A 179 -0.35 15.82 11.30
CA VAL A 179 0.38 15.85 12.57
C VAL A 179 1.00 14.49 12.88
N ALA A 180 2.09 14.47 13.64
CA ALA A 180 2.65 13.22 14.16
C ALA A 180 1.67 12.57 15.15
N ALA A 181 1.37 11.28 14.94
CA ALA A 181 0.52 10.48 15.83
C ALA A 181 1.32 9.78 16.95
N ALA A 182 2.63 9.65 16.75
CA ALA A 182 3.57 9.02 17.67
C ALA A 182 4.98 9.57 17.44
N PRO A 183 5.93 9.37 18.37
CA PRO A 183 7.34 9.59 18.08
C PRO A 183 7.80 8.75 16.87
N PRO A 184 8.81 9.23 16.11
CA PRO A 184 9.37 8.48 14.99
C PRO A 184 10.02 7.18 15.47
N GLN A 185 9.99 6.17 14.61
CA GLN A 185 10.62 4.87 14.81
C GLN A 185 11.61 4.62 13.67
N GLY A 186 12.83 5.12 13.84
CA GLY A 186 13.84 5.07 12.78
C GLY A 186 13.37 5.85 11.54
N ARG A 187 13.11 5.14 10.45
CA ARG A 187 12.69 5.70 9.15
C ARG A 187 11.18 5.87 8.99
N LEU A 188 10.42 5.53 10.03
CA LEU A 188 8.97 5.47 9.99
C LEU A 188 8.37 6.50 10.95
N GLN A 189 7.34 7.19 10.49
CA GLN A 189 6.60 8.18 11.27
C GLN A 189 5.10 7.95 11.06
N ALA A 190 4.40 7.63 12.16
CA ALA A 190 2.94 7.56 12.13
C ALA A 190 2.36 8.98 12.10
N LEU A 191 1.42 9.22 11.19
CA LEU A 191 0.81 10.52 10.94
C LEU A 191 -0.72 10.43 11.03
N ASN A 192 -1.33 11.52 11.46
CA ASN A 192 -2.77 11.72 11.45
C ASN A 192 -3.14 12.90 10.56
N ALA A 193 -4.23 12.73 9.81
CA ALA A 193 -4.90 13.81 9.09
C ALA A 193 -6.41 13.69 9.28
N GLY A 194 -6.94 14.38 10.30
CA GLY A 194 -8.32 14.16 10.76
C GLY A 194 -8.50 12.74 11.30
N THR A 195 -9.44 11.98 10.74
CA THR A 195 -9.68 10.58 11.13
C THR A 195 -8.83 9.57 10.34
N THR A 196 -8.04 10.01 9.37
CA THR A 196 -7.23 9.14 8.52
C THR A 196 -5.90 8.81 9.17
N MET A 197 -5.55 7.52 9.16
CA MET A 197 -4.24 7.02 9.55
C MET A 197 -3.29 7.03 8.36
N ALA A 198 -2.07 7.51 8.59
CA ALA A 198 -1.01 7.44 7.59
C ALA A 198 0.32 7.00 8.21
N LEU A 199 1.15 6.36 7.41
CA LEU A 199 2.54 6.02 7.71
C LEU A 199 3.42 6.74 6.70
N PHE A 200 4.36 7.53 7.20
CA PHE A 200 5.40 8.15 6.41
C PHE A 200 6.68 7.34 6.54
N VAL A 201 7.29 7.01 5.40
CA VAL A 201 8.45 6.13 5.28
C VAL A 201 9.49 6.82 4.44
N SER A 202 10.73 6.90 4.94
CA SER A 202 11.82 7.60 4.25
C SER A 202 13.10 6.77 4.20
N ASP A 203 14.08 7.20 3.39
CA ASP A 203 15.42 6.60 3.40
C ASP A 203 16.27 7.02 4.61
N LYS A 204 15.94 8.17 5.21
CA LYS A 204 16.62 8.75 6.37
C LYS A 204 15.78 8.66 7.63
N PRO A 205 16.39 8.63 8.83
CA PRO A 205 15.63 8.75 10.08
C PRO A 205 14.78 10.01 10.12
N GLN A 206 13.60 9.90 10.71
CA GLN A 206 12.68 11.04 10.85
C GLN A 206 13.09 11.93 12.03
N PRO A 207 12.97 13.28 11.89
CA PRO A 207 13.26 14.19 13.00
C PRO A 207 12.27 13.95 14.15
N ALA A 208 12.72 14.23 15.39
CA ALA A 208 11.88 14.10 16.58
C ALA A 208 10.68 15.06 16.56
N GLU A 209 10.88 16.25 16.00
CA GLU A 209 9.83 17.23 15.77
C GLU A 209 9.31 17.13 14.34
N PHE A 210 8.00 16.98 14.19
CA PHE A 210 7.33 16.92 12.90
C PHE A 210 6.72 18.27 12.53
N ASP A 211 7.27 18.91 11.50
CA ASP A 211 6.73 20.12 10.90
C ASP A 211 6.25 19.81 9.47
N SER A 212 4.92 19.79 9.29
CA SER A 212 4.30 19.53 8.00
C SER A 212 4.59 20.62 6.96
N HIS A 213 4.73 21.88 7.38
CA HIS A 213 5.01 22.98 6.46
C HIS A 213 6.46 22.94 5.98
N ALA A 214 7.41 22.70 6.88
CA ALA A 214 8.81 22.49 6.49
C ALA A 214 8.96 21.27 5.58
N LEU A 215 8.26 20.17 5.88
CA LEU A 215 8.26 18.98 5.05
C LEU A 215 7.64 19.25 3.67
N ALA A 216 6.50 19.96 3.59
CA ALA A 216 5.87 20.34 2.32
C ALA A 216 6.84 21.15 1.44
N ARG A 217 7.53 22.15 2.00
CA ARG A 217 8.55 22.92 1.28
C ARG A 217 9.67 22.03 0.75
N ALA A 218 10.19 21.11 1.55
CA ALA A 218 11.22 20.17 1.11
C ALA A 218 10.73 19.26 -0.03
N LEU A 219 9.49 18.76 0.06
CA LEU A 219 8.86 17.89 -0.94
C LEU A 219 8.58 18.60 -2.27
N ALA A 220 8.32 19.91 -2.24
CA ALA A 220 8.08 20.71 -3.44
C ALA A 220 9.26 20.69 -4.42
N HIS A 221 10.48 20.58 -3.90
CA HIS A 221 11.71 20.50 -4.70
C HIS A 221 12.32 19.09 -4.74
N ASP A 222 11.66 18.09 -4.16
CA ASP A 222 12.14 16.72 -4.18
C ASP A 222 11.92 16.10 -5.57
N SER A 223 13.02 15.74 -6.23
CA SER A 223 13.03 15.08 -7.54
C SER A 223 13.66 13.69 -7.46
N SER A 224 13.84 13.15 -6.26
CA SER A 224 14.55 11.90 -6.01
C SER A 224 13.83 10.69 -6.58
N TRP A 225 12.50 10.76 -6.69
CA TRP A 225 11.68 9.78 -7.38
C TRP A 225 11.74 9.86 -8.91
N LEU A 226 12.49 10.82 -9.46
CA LEU A 226 12.80 10.94 -10.89
C LEU A 226 14.30 10.75 -11.18
N GLY A 227 15.10 10.36 -10.18
CA GLY A 227 16.56 10.20 -10.30
C GLY A 227 17.36 11.43 -9.88
N GLY A 228 16.71 12.50 -9.45
CA GLY A 228 17.35 13.71 -8.93
C GLY A 228 17.69 13.65 -7.43
N PRO A 229 18.03 14.79 -6.81
CA PRO A 229 18.24 14.90 -5.37
C PRO A 229 16.93 14.83 -4.57
N GLY A 230 17.02 14.44 -3.29
CA GLY A 230 15.89 14.38 -2.34
C GLY A 230 15.98 13.20 -1.37
N ASN A 231 14.88 12.93 -0.66
CA ASN A 231 14.80 11.98 0.47
C ASN A 231 13.87 10.78 0.21
N ARG A 232 13.44 10.60 -1.05
CA ARG A 232 12.58 9.49 -1.51
C ARG A 232 11.52 9.05 -0.48
N PRO A 233 10.63 9.95 -0.04
CA PRO A 233 9.61 9.59 0.92
C PRO A 233 8.43 8.90 0.26
N ILE A 234 7.90 7.90 0.95
CA ILE A 234 6.65 7.20 0.66
C ILE A 234 5.66 7.57 1.76
N LEU A 235 4.44 7.93 1.40
CA LEU A 235 3.33 8.02 2.34
C LEU A 235 2.30 6.93 2.03
N VAL A 236 1.92 6.17 3.04
CA VAL A 236 0.90 5.13 2.98
C VAL A 236 -0.27 5.60 3.82
N ARG A 237 -1.49 5.66 3.27
CA ARG A 237 -2.68 5.99 4.04
C ARG A 237 -3.80 5.01 3.79
N VAL A 238 -4.65 4.83 4.80
CA VAL A 238 -5.88 4.05 4.68
C VAL A 238 -7.05 4.87 5.21
N SER A 239 -8.16 4.89 4.47
CA SER A 239 -9.38 5.58 4.84
C SER A 239 -10.62 4.87 4.31
N GLY A 240 -11.64 4.69 5.15
CA GLY A 240 -13.00 4.37 4.75
C GLY A 240 -13.96 5.52 5.03
N ALA A 241 -15.24 5.21 5.18
CA ALA A 241 -16.22 6.18 5.67
C ALA A 241 -15.83 6.65 7.09
N ARG A 242 -16.29 7.85 7.50
CA ARG A 242 -15.89 8.45 8.79
C ARG A 242 -16.09 7.51 9.98
N HIS A 243 -17.22 6.83 10.06
CA HIS A 243 -17.52 5.90 11.16
C HIS A 243 -16.61 4.66 11.14
N GLU A 244 -16.23 4.17 9.97
CA GLU A 244 -15.29 3.06 9.83
C GLU A 244 -13.87 3.45 10.25
N ASN A 245 -13.46 4.68 9.92
CA ASN A 245 -12.18 5.23 10.37
C ASN A 245 -12.12 5.33 11.90
N LEU A 246 -13.19 5.81 12.54
CA LEU A 246 -13.29 5.85 14.00
C LEU A 246 -13.24 4.43 14.60
N ALA A 247 -13.93 3.46 13.99
CA ALA A 247 -13.85 2.06 14.42
C ALA A 247 -12.43 1.48 14.31
N ALA A 248 -11.62 1.93 13.34
CA ALA A 248 -10.21 1.53 13.23
C ALA A 248 -9.38 2.03 14.40
N TRP A 249 -9.60 3.28 14.82
CA TRP A 249 -8.97 3.85 16.01
C TRP A 249 -9.34 3.09 17.28
N ASP A 250 -10.60 2.69 17.40
CA ASP A 250 -11.12 1.94 18.54
C ASP A 250 -10.80 0.44 18.50
N LYS A 251 -10.05 -0.03 17.49
CA LYS A 251 -9.71 -1.45 17.27
C LYS A 251 -10.95 -2.33 17.12
N ARG A 252 -12.01 -1.79 16.51
CA ARG A 252 -13.31 -2.44 16.25
C ARG A 252 -13.57 -2.71 14.77
N THR A 253 -12.67 -2.33 13.87
CA THR A 253 -12.81 -2.65 12.44
C THR A 253 -12.94 -4.16 12.26
N PRO A 254 -14.00 -4.65 11.58
CA PRO A 254 -14.15 -6.07 11.33
C PRO A 254 -13.03 -6.59 10.42
N THR A 255 -12.62 -7.83 10.64
CA THR A 255 -11.34 -8.32 10.11
C THR A 255 -11.33 -8.56 8.61
N THR A 256 -12.45 -9.03 8.08
CA THR A 256 -12.59 -9.46 6.68
C THR A 256 -13.35 -8.46 5.83
N GLU A 257 -13.75 -7.34 6.43
CA GLU A 257 -14.32 -6.19 5.75
C GLU A 257 -13.25 -5.43 4.94
N PRO A 258 -13.64 -4.68 3.88
CA PRO A 258 -12.70 -3.98 3.02
C PRO A 258 -11.66 -3.15 3.78
N LEU A 259 -12.09 -2.32 4.74
CA LEU A 259 -11.17 -1.48 5.51
C LEU A 259 -10.20 -2.31 6.35
N GLY A 260 -10.68 -3.37 7.03
CA GLY A 260 -9.86 -4.24 7.86
C GLY A 260 -8.77 -4.95 7.05
N ARG A 261 -9.10 -5.40 5.84
CA ARG A 261 -8.14 -6.02 4.90
C ARG A 261 -7.04 -5.06 4.46
N LEU A 262 -7.41 -3.82 4.12
CA LEU A 262 -6.46 -2.78 3.72
C LEU A 262 -5.54 -2.38 4.88
N ILE A 263 -6.09 -2.18 6.09
CA ILE A 263 -5.29 -1.90 7.29
C ILE A 263 -4.31 -3.05 7.57
N ALA A 264 -4.78 -4.30 7.53
CA ALA A 264 -3.93 -5.46 7.72
C ALA A 264 -2.79 -5.51 6.68
N ALA A 265 -3.10 -5.26 5.41
CA ALA A 265 -2.10 -5.23 4.35
C ALA A 265 -0.99 -4.19 4.63
N VAL A 266 -1.36 -2.98 5.09
CA VAL A 266 -0.39 -1.96 5.47
C VAL A 266 0.50 -2.43 6.60
N TYR A 267 -0.07 -2.89 7.71
CA TYR A 267 0.72 -3.22 8.90
C TYR A 267 1.47 -4.54 8.81
N MET A 268 1.12 -5.42 7.86
CA MET A 268 1.87 -6.64 7.55
C MET A 268 2.96 -6.45 6.50
N THR A 269 2.96 -5.32 5.78
CA THR A 269 3.99 -5.01 4.78
C THR A 269 5.26 -4.49 5.46
N ASP A 270 6.41 -5.04 5.09
CA ASP A 270 7.74 -4.50 5.45
C ASP A 270 8.03 -3.27 4.59
N TRP A 271 7.61 -2.10 5.09
CA TRP A 271 7.74 -0.84 4.36
C TRP A 271 9.18 -0.37 4.19
N GLU A 272 10.09 -0.73 5.08
CA GLU A 272 11.51 -0.37 4.92
C GLU A 272 12.14 -1.18 3.79
N LYS A 273 11.80 -2.46 3.66
CA LYS A 273 12.19 -3.27 2.49
C LYS A 273 11.55 -2.72 1.22
N VAL A 274 10.24 -2.43 1.23
CA VAL A 274 9.56 -1.86 0.06
C VAL A 274 10.21 -0.54 -0.36
N GLN A 275 10.50 0.37 0.57
CA GLN A 275 11.15 1.64 0.26
C GLN A 275 12.50 1.44 -0.44
N ARG A 276 13.32 0.50 0.05
CA ARG A 276 14.61 0.15 -0.57
C ARG A 276 14.44 -0.43 -1.97
N ASP A 277 13.52 -1.38 -2.13
CA ASP A 277 13.27 -2.05 -3.41
C ASP A 277 12.75 -1.05 -4.46
N VAL A 278 11.85 -0.15 -4.07
CA VAL A 278 11.36 0.94 -4.92
C VAL A 278 12.49 1.88 -5.32
N ALA A 279 13.35 2.26 -4.37
CA ALA A 279 14.50 3.13 -4.64
C ALA A 279 15.55 2.50 -5.57
N ALA A 280 15.64 1.17 -5.60
CA ALA A 280 16.57 0.43 -6.45
C ALA A 280 16.14 0.35 -7.93
N VAL A 281 14.88 0.65 -8.25
CA VAL A 281 14.38 0.67 -9.63
C VAL A 281 15.01 1.84 -10.42
N ARG A 282 15.61 1.52 -11.57
CA ARG A 282 16.25 2.44 -12.52
C ARG A 282 15.53 2.49 -13.84
#